data_AF-A0AA97NCP0-F1
#
_entry.id   AF-A0AA97NCP0-F1
#
_cell.length_a   1.000
_cell.length_b   1.000
_cell.length_c   1.000
_cell.angle_alpha   90.00
_cell.angle_beta   90.00
_cell.angle_gamma   90.00
#
_symmetry.space_group_name_H-M   'P 1'
#
loop_
_entity.id
_entity.type
_entity.pdbx_description
1 polymer ?
#
loop_
_entity_poly.entity_id
_entity_poly.type
_entity_poly.pdbx_seq_one_letter_code
_entity_poly.pdbx_strand_id
1 'polypeptide(L)'
;SPAGKAQEALQERYWLGSLLDSGGFGSVCSGTRVADGALVAIKVVSRDRIGQWGELPNGTRAPLEIVLLDKVSRGCAGVIQLLEWVVLPSSFLLVLEHR
;
A
#
# COMPACT_ATOMS: atom_id res chain seq x y z
N SER A 1 15.19 -14.88 3.36
CA SER A 1 15.41 -13.58 4.07
C SER A 1 14.06 -13.04 4.54
N PRO A 2 14.00 -12.10 5.49
CA PRO A 2 12.74 -11.47 5.92
C PRO A 2 11.95 -10.82 4.76
N ALA A 3 12.65 -10.37 3.71
CA ALA A 3 12.06 -9.86 2.47
C ALA A 3 11.23 -10.92 1.74
N GLY A 4 11.76 -12.13 1.60
CA GLY A 4 11.09 -13.24 0.91
C GLY A 4 9.76 -13.61 1.57
N LYS A 5 9.74 -13.70 2.91
CA LYS A 5 8.51 -14.03 3.66
C LYS A 5 7.42 -12.98 3.51
N ALA A 6 7.78 -11.70 3.49
CA ALA A 6 6.81 -10.62 3.34
C ALA A 6 6.24 -10.53 1.91
N GLN A 7 7.05 -10.89 0.91
CA GLN A 7 6.61 -11.03 -0.47
C GLN A 7 5.68 -12.24 -0.67
N GLU A 8 6.02 -13.39 -0.07
CA GLU A 8 5.16 -14.59 -0.06
C GLU A 8 3.81 -14.28 0.60
N ALA A 9 3.81 -13.64 1.77
CA ALA A 9 2.58 -13.24 2.47
C ALA A 9 1.72 -12.21 1.70
N LEU A 10 2.31 -11.48 0.75
CA LEU A 10 1.56 -10.61 -0.16
C LEU A 10 0.93 -11.45 -1.28
N GLN A 11 1.69 -12.36 -1.89
CA GLN A 11 1.22 -13.23 -2.97
C GLN A 11 0.09 -14.17 -2.52
N GLU A 12 0.05 -14.55 -1.25
CA GLU A 12 -1.06 -15.31 -0.66
C GLU A 12 -2.36 -14.51 -0.55
N ARG A 13 -2.26 -13.17 -0.41
CA ARG A 13 -3.42 -12.29 -0.16
C ARG A 13 -3.87 -11.54 -1.40
N TYR A 14 -2.97 -11.32 -2.35
CA TYR A 14 -3.21 -10.52 -3.54
C TYR A 14 -2.57 -11.14 -4.78
N TRP A 15 -3.37 -11.28 -5.84
CA TRP A 15 -2.86 -11.50 -7.19
C TRP A 15 -2.53 -10.16 -7.83
N LEU A 16 -1.26 -9.96 -8.17
CA LEU A 16 -0.80 -8.78 -8.90
C LEU A 16 -1.22 -8.85 -10.37
N GLY A 17 -1.77 -7.75 -10.87
CA GLY A 17 -2.10 -7.54 -12.27
C GLY A 17 -1.10 -6.62 -12.97
N SER A 18 -1.57 -5.97 -14.03
CA SER A 18 -0.77 -5.06 -14.85
C SER A 18 -0.31 -3.82 -14.09
N LEU A 19 0.85 -3.28 -14.48
CA LEU A 19 1.25 -1.94 -14.09
C LEU A 19 0.24 -0.92 -14.61
N LEU A 20 -0.31 -0.10 -13.72
CA LEU A 20 -1.25 0.98 -14.04
C LEU A 20 -0.51 2.31 -14.21
N ASP A 21 0.46 2.58 -13.34
CA ASP A 21 1.26 3.80 -13.37
C ASP A 21 2.64 3.58 -12.76
N SER A 22 3.61 4.38 -13.20
CA SER A 22 4.92 4.44 -12.56
C SER A 22 5.52 5.84 -12.70
N GLY A 23 5.98 6.40 -11.59
CA GLY A 23 6.51 7.76 -11.57
C GLY A 23 7.21 8.14 -10.26
N GLY A 24 7.30 9.45 -9.99
CA GLY A 24 7.96 9.98 -8.80
C GLY A 24 7.35 9.49 -7.48
N PHE A 25 6.07 9.10 -7.51
CA PHE A 25 5.31 8.63 -6.36
C PHE A 25 5.43 7.12 -6.11
N GLY A 26 6.20 6.38 -6.93
CA GLY A 26 6.32 4.93 -6.87
C GLY A 26 5.71 4.25 -8.08
N SER A 27 5.40 2.96 -7.93
CA SER A 27 4.75 2.15 -8.97
C SER A 27 3.40 1.67 -8.47
N VAL A 28 2.37 1.73 -9.32
CA VAL A 28 1.02 1.26 -9.01
C VAL A 28 0.66 0.13 -9.96
N CYS A 29 0.32 -1.02 -9.43
CA CYS A 29 -0.21 -2.15 -10.19
C CYS A 29 -1.68 -2.37 -9.84
N SER A 30 -2.44 -2.94 -10.76
CA SER A 30 -3.74 -3.53 -10.40
C SER A 30 -3.50 -4.78 -9.57
N GLY A 31 -4.52 -5.18 -8.81
CA GLY A 31 -4.50 -6.41 -8.05
C GLY A 31 -5.89 -6.94 -7.78
N THR A 32 -5.96 -8.21 -7.39
CA THR A 32 -7.19 -8.87 -6.95
C THR A 32 -6.95 -9.47 -5.57
N ARG A 33 -7.78 -9.12 -4.60
CA ARG A 33 -7.73 -9.71 -3.26
C ARG A 33 -8.25 -11.13 -3.30
N VAL A 34 -7.45 -12.07 -2.82
CA VAL A 34 -7.74 -13.52 -2.92
C VAL A 34 -8.97 -13.90 -2.09
N ALA A 35 -9.18 -13.23 -0.94
CA ALA A 35 -10.22 -13.59 0.01
C ALA A 35 -11.65 -13.45 -0.54
N ASP A 36 -11.90 -12.47 -1.42
CA ASP A 36 -13.23 -12.10 -1.88
C ASP A 36 -13.30 -11.69 -3.36
N GLY A 37 -12.18 -11.71 -4.08
CA GLY A 37 -12.11 -11.32 -5.49
C GLY A 37 -12.18 -9.81 -5.73
N ALA A 38 -12.12 -8.98 -4.69
CA ALA A 38 -12.20 -7.53 -4.84
C ALA A 38 -11.00 -6.97 -5.62
N LEU A 39 -11.26 -6.06 -6.56
CA LEU A 39 -10.21 -5.32 -7.25
C LEU A 39 -9.56 -4.30 -6.32
N VAL A 40 -8.23 -4.21 -6.39
CA VAL A 40 -7.41 -3.29 -5.59
C VAL A 40 -6.34 -2.64 -6.46
N ALA A 41 -5.86 -1.48 -6.03
CA ALA A 41 -4.63 -0.88 -6.54
C ALA A 41 -3.51 -1.10 -5.51
N ILE A 42 -2.37 -1.60 -5.96
CA ILE A 42 -1.21 -1.88 -5.11
C ILE A 42 -0.12 -0.90 -5.47
N LYS A 43 0.15 0.05 -4.57
CA LYS A 43 1.20 1.05 -4.72
C LYS A 43 2.45 0.63 -3.96
N VAL A 44 3.60 0.61 -4.65
CA VAL A 44 4.92 0.32 -4.10
C VAL A 44 5.74 1.59 -3.98
N VAL A 45 6.18 1.90 -2.77
CA VAL A 45 7.02 3.07 -2.47
C VAL A 45 8.36 2.61 -1.92
N SER A 46 9.44 2.87 -2.65
CA SER A 46 10.81 2.59 -2.17
C SER A 46 11.13 3.43 -0.94
N ARG A 47 11.81 2.83 0.04
CA ARG A 47 12.24 3.52 1.26
C ARG A 47 13.13 4.72 0.97
N ASP A 48 14.00 4.60 -0.03
CA ASP A 48 14.95 5.64 -0.42
C ASP A 48 14.25 6.87 -1.01
N ARG A 49 12.99 6.73 -1.43
CA ARG A 49 12.18 7.82 -1.97
C ARG A 49 11.30 8.50 -0.91
N ILE A 50 11.30 8.02 0.34
CA ILE A 50 10.47 8.60 1.39
C ILE A 50 11.18 9.80 2.01
N GLY A 51 10.84 10.99 1.53
CA GLY A 51 11.31 12.25 2.11
C GLY A 51 10.55 12.69 3.37
N GLN A 52 9.31 12.20 3.57
CA GLN A 52 8.43 12.65 4.65
C GLN A 52 7.85 11.48 5.44
N TRP A 53 7.97 11.60 6.76
CA TRP A 53 7.54 10.60 7.73
C TRP A 53 6.57 11.22 8.72
N GLY A 54 5.67 10.40 9.24
CA GLY A 54 4.77 10.76 10.34
C GLY A 54 4.53 9.58 11.27
N GLU A 55 3.54 9.73 12.14
CA GLU A 55 3.19 8.74 13.16
C GLU A 55 1.69 8.45 13.09
N LEU A 56 1.34 7.16 13.13
CA LEU A 56 -0.03 6.67 13.25
C LEU A 56 -0.52 6.81 14.72
N PRO A 57 -1.84 6.76 14.99
CA PRO A 57 -2.39 6.91 16.34
C PRO A 57 -1.84 5.92 17.37
N ASN A 58 -1.36 4.77 16.92
CA ASN A 58 -0.77 3.72 17.77
C ASN A 58 0.75 3.90 18.01
N GLY A 59 1.33 5.02 17.59
CA GLY A 59 2.77 5.30 17.74
C GLY A 59 3.65 4.77 16.61
N THR A 60 3.06 4.10 15.61
CA THR A 60 3.85 3.50 14.52
C THR A 60 4.33 4.57 13.55
N ARG A 61 5.66 4.65 13.35
CA ARG A 61 6.27 5.54 12.35
C ARG A 61 6.06 4.98 10.93
N ALA A 62 5.52 5.80 10.04
CA ALA A 62 5.18 5.41 8.67
C ALA A 62 5.44 6.57 7.68
N PRO A 63 5.53 6.29 6.37
CA PRO A 63 5.49 7.31 5.33
C PRO A 63 4.30 8.26 5.54
N LEU A 64 4.50 9.57 5.34
CA LEU A 64 3.45 10.55 5.57
C LEU A 64 2.19 10.24 4.75
N GLU A 65 2.34 9.71 3.54
CA GLU A 65 1.22 9.25 2.71
C GLU A 65 0.31 8.23 3.42
N ILE A 66 0.88 7.23 4.09
CA ILE A 66 0.13 6.23 4.86
C ILE A 66 -0.59 6.90 6.03
N VAL A 67 0.09 7.81 6.74
CA VAL A 67 -0.49 8.52 7.89
C VAL A 67 -1.66 9.40 7.47
N LEU A 68 -1.55 10.10 6.34
CA LEU A 68 -2.62 10.93 5.81
C LEU A 68 -3.79 10.08 5.33
N LEU A 69 -3.53 8.98 4.61
CA LEU A 69 -4.57 8.08 4.13
C LEU A 69 -5.31 7.39 5.28
N ASP A 70 -4.65 6.89 6.32
CA ASP A 70 -5.33 6.27 7.48
C ASP A 70 -6.30 7.25 8.18
N LYS A 71 -5.94 8.54 8.22
CA LYS A 71 -6.79 9.59 8.81
C LYS A 71 -8.07 9.87 8.00
N VAL A 72 -8.01 9.76 6.68
CA VAL A 72 -9.13 10.14 5.79
C VAL A 72 -9.90 8.95 5.22
N SER A 73 -9.32 7.74 5.27
CA SER A 73 -9.94 6.49 4.78
C SER A 73 -11.08 5.97 5.67
N ARG A 74 -11.57 6.77 6.62
CA ARG A 74 -12.71 6.42 7.46
C ARG A 74 -13.71 7.57 7.45
N GLY A 75 -14.54 7.61 6.40
CA GLY A 75 -15.69 8.53 6.34
C GLY A 75 -15.69 9.51 5.16
N CYS A 76 -14.67 9.52 4.31
CA CYS A 76 -14.61 10.40 3.13
C CYS A 76 -14.84 9.61 1.84
N ALA A 77 -16.08 9.60 1.34
CA ALA A 77 -16.45 8.86 0.13
C ALA A 77 -15.70 9.31 -1.16
N GLY A 78 -15.21 10.56 -1.18
CA GLY A 78 -14.47 11.13 -2.31
C GLY A 78 -12.95 10.86 -2.29
N VAL A 79 -12.43 10.17 -1.28
CA VAL A 79 -11.01 9.83 -1.17
C VAL A 79 -10.82 8.35 -1.45
N ILE A 80 -9.72 7.97 -2.11
CA ILE A 80 -9.36 6.56 -2.28
C ILE A 80 -9.06 5.96 -0.89
N GLN A 81 -9.77 4.90 -0.54
CA GLN A 81 -9.60 4.21 0.74
C GLN A 81 -8.30 3.39 0.77
N LEU A 82 -7.52 3.57 1.83
CA LEU A 82 -6.45 2.65 2.22
C LEU A 82 -7.05 1.44 2.94
N LEU A 83 -6.93 0.27 2.34
CA LEU A 83 -7.46 -0.98 2.87
C LEU A 83 -6.48 -1.63 3.85
N GLU A 84 -5.20 -1.66 3.47
CA GLU A 84 -4.10 -2.11 4.32
C GLU A 84 -2.76 -1.58 3.79
N TRP A 85 -1.70 -1.77 4.57
CA TRP A 85 -0.34 -1.50 4.13
C TRP A 85 0.62 -2.56 4.70
N VAL A 86 1.70 -2.83 3.97
CA VAL A 86 2.69 -3.83 4.32
C VAL A 86 4.08 -3.20 4.31
N VAL A 87 4.88 -3.58 5.31
CA VAL A 87 6.26 -3.14 5.46
C VAL A 87 7.18 -4.19 4.86
N LEU A 88 7.94 -3.82 3.83
CA LEU A 88 8.99 -4.64 3.25
C LEU A 88 10.38 -4.10 3.62
N PRO A 89 11.45 -4.89 3.51
CA PRO A 89 12.79 -4.43 3.88
C PRO A 89 13.28 -3.20 3.11
N SER A 90 12.92 -3.08 1.82
CA SER A 90 13.33 -1.94 0.96
C SER A 90 12.17 -1.02 0.54
N SER A 91 10.93 -1.35 0.89
CA SER A 91 9.76 -0.59 0.42
C SER A 91 8.57 -0.67 1.38
N PHE A 92 7.56 0.13 1.09
CA PHE A 92 6.22 0.02 1.64
C PHE A 92 5.24 -0.31 0.52
N LEU A 93 4.26 -1.16 0.82
CA LEU A 93 3.14 -1.45 -0.04
C LEU A 93 1.89 -0.84 0.56
N LEU A 94 1.12 -0.13 -0.26
CA LEU A 94 -0.20 0.36 0.08
C LEU A 94 -1.20 -0.40 -0.77
N VAL A 95 -2.20 -1.01 -0.14
CA VAL A 95 -3.33 -1.63 -0.82
C VAL A 95 -4.49 -0.65 -0.73
N LEU A 96 -4.93 -0.19 -1.89
CA LEU A 96 -5.92 0.85 -2.05
C LEU A 96 -7.17 0.24 -2.72
N GLU A 97 -8.34 0.82 -2.44
CA GLU A 97 -9.52 0.50 -3.24
C GLU A 97 -9.26 0.81 -4.73
N HIS A 98 -9.81 -0.02 -5.62
CA HIS A 98 -9.80 0.23 -7.05
C HIS A 98 -11.22 0.57 -7.48
N ARG A 99 -11.44 1.80 -7.96
CA ARG A 99 -12.73 2.27 -8.50
C ARG A 99 -12.66 2.45 -10.00
#